data_AF-A0A9D4NF53-F1
#
_entry.id   AF-A0A9D4NF53-F1
#
_cell.length_a   1.000
_cell.length_b   1.000
_cell.length_c   1.000
_cell.angle_alpha   90.00
_cell.angle_beta   90.00
_cell.angle_gamma   90.00
#
_symmetry.space_group_name_H-M   'P 1'
#
loop_
_entity.id
_entity.type
_entity.pdbx_description
1 polymer ?
#
loop_
_entity_poly.entity_id
_entity_poly.type
_entity_poly.pdbx_seq_one_letter_code
_entity_poly.pdbx_strand_id
1 'polypeptide(L)'
;MIPGGKTILCLLLFECCVFLGGINGQGRILLGDFDTQLGLTGIVALEDGLTLIVAGRNFICSINTSSANVNQTVIQNVTTRPSWTSGQDDITVAMIYSRETERLVTCGNSRDKCDVRNVYNISEIRSEFPFPISHRSTASMILRFASEYYMFVARPITEMEFKTKGCCKDAGVFWYKLNQSLVYMDENAITFKFSENVTVNTTTFIKAVSVDTFRIFFSQQLVINEGKYVSRVAQMCQQTDNVAKDTYVDMPLECGDFRQLEVVEFLRHSKLFVTAFSRGSDAALCLYSFEDIQIK
;
A
#
# COMPACT_ATOMS: atom_id res chain seq x y z
N MET A 1 -3.39 34.32 19.03
CA MET A 1 -4.53 33.44 18.73
C MET A 1 -4.73 33.41 17.23
N ILE A 2 -4.23 32.36 16.58
CA ILE A 2 -4.51 31.94 15.20
C ILE A 2 -4.72 30.42 15.30
N PRO A 3 -5.82 29.86 14.76
CA PRO A 3 -6.24 28.48 15.04
C PRO A 3 -5.43 27.45 14.25
N GLY A 4 -5.31 26.26 14.85
CA GLY A 4 -4.35 25.22 14.48
C GLY A 4 -4.44 24.66 13.06
N GLY A 5 -3.28 24.59 12.41
CA GLY A 5 -2.99 23.66 11.32
C GLY A 5 -2.37 22.39 11.90
N LYS A 6 -2.93 21.24 11.57
CA LYS A 6 -2.33 19.93 11.85
C LYS A 6 -1.09 19.77 10.96
N THR A 7 0.09 20.06 11.48
CA THR A 7 1.35 19.62 10.88
C THR A 7 1.51 18.14 11.20
N ILE A 8 1.16 17.26 10.25
CA ILE A 8 1.53 15.84 10.35
C ILE A 8 3.01 15.76 10.03
N LEU A 9 3.80 15.51 11.08
CA LEU A 9 5.23 15.24 11.03
C LEU A 9 5.44 13.88 10.35
N CYS A 10 5.51 13.87 9.01
CA CYS A 10 5.96 12.71 8.23
C CYS A 10 7.47 12.84 8.00
N LEU A 11 8.24 12.73 9.09
CA LEU A 11 9.70 12.77 9.10
C LEU A 11 10.15 11.68 10.08
N LEU A 12 11.11 10.86 9.63
CA LEU A 12 11.76 9.74 10.34
C LEU A 12 11.12 8.37 10.10
N LEU A 13 11.45 7.76 8.96
CA LEU A 13 11.68 6.31 8.82
C LEU A 13 12.45 5.99 7.52
N PHE A 14 12.46 6.92 6.55
CA PHE A 14 13.28 6.82 5.34
C PHE A 14 14.80 6.97 5.57
N GLU A 15 15.23 7.65 6.65
CA GLU A 15 16.67 7.79 6.97
C GLU A 15 17.31 6.50 7.49
N CYS A 16 16.56 5.50 7.97
CA CYS A 16 17.16 4.23 8.42
C CYS A 16 17.17 3.13 7.35
N CYS A 17 16.22 3.11 6.42
CA CYS A 17 16.11 2.01 5.44
C CYS A 17 16.93 2.24 4.16
N VAL A 18 17.20 3.50 3.78
CA VAL A 18 18.11 3.81 2.67
C VAL A 18 19.59 3.72 3.10
N PHE A 19 19.87 3.69 4.41
CA PHE A 19 21.25 3.76 4.95
C PHE A 19 21.91 2.42 5.32
N LEU A 20 21.20 1.29 5.28
CA LEU A 20 21.79 -0.03 5.64
C LEU A 20 22.26 -0.86 4.44
N GLY A 21 22.33 -0.25 3.25
CA GLY A 21 22.81 -0.87 2.02
C GLY A 21 23.98 -0.11 1.37
N GLY A 22 24.94 0.37 2.15
CA GLY A 22 26.32 0.68 1.73
C GLY A 22 26.53 1.75 0.63
N ILE A 23 27.03 2.91 1.02
CA ILE A 23 28.30 3.56 0.60
C ILE A 23 28.27 5.02 1.09
N ASN A 24 29.40 5.47 1.65
CA ASN A 24 29.66 6.80 2.20
C ASN A 24 29.02 7.96 1.42
N GLY A 25 28.13 8.70 2.07
CA GLY A 25 27.63 9.99 1.58
C GLY A 25 26.53 10.51 2.48
N GLN A 26 26.78 11.62 3.17
CA GLN A 26 25.75 12.36 3.90
C GLN A 26 24.70 12.86 2.88
N GLY A 27 23.58 12.15 2.77
CA GLY A 27 22.44 12.54 1.95
C GLY A 27 21.20 12.70 2.82
N ARG A 28 20.92 13.94 3.24
CA ARG A 28 19.56 14.30 3.68
C ARG A 28 18.67 14.26 2.44
N ILE A 29 17.62 13.45 2.44
CA ILE A 29 16.48 13.67 1.55
C ILE A 29 15.73 14.87 2.12
N LEU A 30 16.15 16.07 1.74
CA LEU A 30 15.27 17.23 1.80
C LEU A 30 14.21 16.99 0.73
N LEU A 31 12.99 16.67 1.13
CA LEU A 31 11.82 17.08 0.35
C LEU A 31 11.85 18.61 0.38
N GLY A 32 12.60 19.22 -0.55
CA GLY A 32 12.51 20.66 -0.79
C GLY A 32 11.05 21.00 -1.09
N ASP A 33 10.58 22.18 -0.67
CA ASP A 33 9.19 22.68 -0.79
C ASP A 33 8.41 22.07 -1.97
N PHE A 34 7.83 20.90 -1.75
CA PHE A 34 6.78 20.37 -2.60
C PHE A 34 5.54 21.05 -2.08
N ASP A 35 5.06 22.02 -2.85
CA ASP A 35 3.83 22.72 -2.56
C ASP A 35 2.77 21.70 -2.14
N THR A 36 2.34 21.77 -0.89
CA THR A 36 1.34 20.86 -0.29
C THR A 36 0.02 20.83 -1.08
N GLN A 37 -0.14 21.75 -2.06
CA GLN A 37 -1.20 21.72 -3.06
C GLN A 37 -1.13 20.54 -4.05
N LEU A 38 0.04 19.92 -4.28
CA LEU A 38 0.21 18.86 -5.28
C LEU A 38 -0.35 17.49 -4.85
N GLY A 39 -0.64 17.29 -3.56
CA GLY A 39 -1.33 16.10 -3.06
C GLY A 39 -0.65 14.79 -3.47
N LEU A 40 0.63 14.61 -3.11
CA LEU A 40 1.38 13.38 -3.37
C LEU A 40 0.70 12.17 -2.71
N THR A 41 0.58 11.07 -3.44
CA THR A 41 -0.17 9.89 -2.99
C THR A 41 0.60 8.58 -3.09
N GLY A 42 1.75 8.57 -3.77
CA GLY A 42 2.60 7.39 -3.84
C GLY A 42 4.06 7.74 -4.12
N ILE A 43 4.96 6.96 -3.53
CA ILE A 43 6.39 7.00 -3.82
C ILE A 43 6.94 5.57 -3.88
N VAL A 44 7.77 5.30 -4.87
CA VAL A 44 8.48 4.03 -5.02
C VAL A 44 9.92 4.33 -5.43
N ALA A 45 10.88 3.72 -4.74
CA ALA A 45 12.29 3.76 -5.14
C ALA A 45 12.61 2.59 -6.06
N LEU A 46 13.39 2.86 -7.11
CA LEU A 46 13.92 1.82 -8.00
C LEU A 46 15.19 1.20 -7.42
N GLU A 47 15.61 0.07 -7.98
CA GLU A 47 16.77 -0.69 -7.49
C GLU A 47 18.10 0.00 -7.67
N ASP A 48 18.19 0.91 -8.63
CA ASP A 48 19.37 1.74 -8.82
C ASP A 48 19.67 2.59 -7.57
N GLY A 49 18.69 2.77 -6.67
CA GLY A 49 18.79 3.63 -5.48
C GLY A 49 18.88 5.12 -5.85
N LEU A 50 18.75 5.44 -7.14
CA LEU A 50 18.99 6.75 -7.72
C LEU A 50 17.75 7.31 -8.42
N THR A 51 16.73 6.49 -8.63
CA THR A 51 15.48 6.90 -9.27
C THR A 51 14.31 6.69 -8.32
N LEU A 52 13.52 7.75 -8.13
CA LEU A 52 12.24 7.70 -7.43
C LEU A 52 11.12 7.88 -8.45
N ILE A 53 10.07 7.07 -8.34
CA ILE A 53 8.80 7.31 -9.03
C ILE A 53 7.83 7.88 -8.01
N VAL A 54 7.26 9.04 -8.32
CA VAL A 54 6.33 9.76 -7.46
C VAL A 54 5.00 9.92 -8.19
N ALA A 55 3.91 9.66 -7.49
CA ALA A 55 2.56 9.86 -7.99
C ALA A 55 1.84 10.90 -7.12
N GLY A 56 0.99 11.68 -7.78
CA GLY A 56 0.11 12.65 -7.13
C GLY A 56 -1.18 12.82 -7.91
N ARG A 57 -1.88 13.92 -7.62
CA ARG A 57 -3.15 14.24 -8.27
C ARG A 57 -2.95 14.56 -9.76
N ASN A 58 -3.46 13.71 -10.64
CA ASN A 58 -3.38 13.77 -12.10
C ASN A 58 -1.98 13.62 -12.72
N PHE A 59 -0.97 13.13 -11.97
CA PHE A 59 0.38 12.96 -12.51
C PHE A 59 1.16 11.81 -11.89
N ILE A 60 2.11 11.31 -12.67
CA ILE A 60 3.19 10.41 -12.24
C ILE A 60 4.49 10.96 -12.83
N CYS A 61 5.55 11.05 -12.04
CA CYS A 61 6.86 11.48 -12.50
C CYS A 61 7.98 10.56 -12.02
N SER A 62 9.09 10.55 -12.75
CA SER A 62 10.35 9.95 -12.31
C SER A 62 11.35 11.05 -11.97
N ILE A 63 12.06 10.88 -10.86
CA ILE A 63 12.98 11.85 -10.27
C ILE A 63 14.33 11.19 -10.10
N ASN A 64 15.38 11.85 -10.60
CA ASN A 64 16.75 11.43 -10.35
C ASN A 64 17.25 12.02 -9.02
N THR A 65 17.79 11.18 -8.15
CA THR A 65 18.38 11.53 -6.86
C THR A 65 19.92 11.46 -6.85
N SER A 66 20.56 11.18 -7.99
CA SER A 66 22.00 10.94 -8.13
C SER A 66 22.89 12.18 -8.11
N SER A 67 22.36 13.36 -7.86
CA SER A 67 23.14 14.59 -7.83
C SER A 67 23.64 14.89 -6.42
N ALA A 68 24.97 14.85 -6.25
CA ALA A 68 25.68 15.43 -5.10
C ALA A 68 25.44 16.96 -4.92
N ASN A 69 24.61 17.55 -5.78
CA ASN A 69 24.04 18.87 -5.65
C ASN A 69 22.52 18.72 -5.56
N VAL A 70 21.93 19.33 -4.54
CA VAL A 70 20.56 19.24 -3.98
C VAL A 70 19.39 19.48 -4.97
N ASN A 71 19.62 19.49 -6.28
CA ASN A 71 18.59 19.62 -7.29
C ASN A 71 18.14 18.24 -7.78
N GLN A 72 17.05 17.75 -7.18
CA GLN A 72 16.24 16.66 -7.72
C GLN A 72 15.71 17.09 -9.09
N THR A 73 16.07 16.36 -10.15
CA THR A 73 15.61 16.67 -11.50
C THR A 73 14.49 15.71 -11.89
N VAL A 74 13.36 16.27 -12.31
CA VAL A 74 12.29 15.49 -12.95
C VAL A 74 12.85 14.99 -14.27
N ILE A 75 13.02 13.67 -14.39
CA ILE A 75 13.49 13.01 -15.61
C ILE A 75 12.33 12.99 -16.60
N GLN A 76 11.15 12.57 -16.13
CA GLN A 76 9.95 12.40 -16.96
C GLN A 76 8.68 12.67 -16.15
N ASN A 77 7.62 13.09 -16.85
CA ASN A 77 6.31 13.36 -16.27
C ASN A 77 5.20 12.88 -17.22
N VAL A 78 4.22 12.16 -16.69
CA VAL A 78 3.03 11.71 -17.39
C VAL A 78 1.80 12.23 -16.66
N THR A 79 0.91 12.89 -17.39
CA THR A 79 -0.40 13.32 -16.88
C THR A 79 -1.36 12.13 -16.90
N THR A 80 -1.89 11.72 -15.75
CA THR A 80 -2.92 10.67 -15.70
C THR A 80 -4.31 11.18 -16.09
N ARG A 81 -4.49 12.52 -16.06
CA ARG A 81 -5.67 13.32 -16.42
C ARG A 81 -6.92 12.99 -15.58
N PRO A 82 -7.76 14.00 -15.26
CA PRO A 82 -9.09 13.75 -14.71
C PRO A 82 -9.88 12.77 -15.58
N SER A 83 -10.80 12.02 -14.98
CA SER A 83 -11.70 11.17 -15.74
C SER A 83 -12.53 12.00 -16.71
N TRP A 84 -12.47 11.67 -18.00
CA TRP A 84 -13.24 12.34 -19.04
C TRP A 84 -14.75 12.25 -18.85
N THR A 85 -15.22 11.23 -18.12
CA THR A 85 -16.65 10.95 -17.91
C THR A 85 -17.20 11.61 -16.65
N SER A 86 -16.41 11.69 -15.57
CA SER A 86 -16.87 12.27 -14.30
C SER A 86 -16.29 13.65 -13.99
N GLY A 87 -15.25 14.08 -14.72
CA GLY A 87 -14.50 15.30 -14.41
C GLY A 87 -13.72 15.23 -13.10
N GLN A 88 -13.75 14.10 -12.40
CA GLN A 88 -13.05 13.90 -11.14
C GLN A 88 -11.56 13.71 -11.38
N ASP A 89 -10.75 14.36 -10.55
CA ASP A 89 -9.31 14.18 -10.55
C ASP A 89 -8.93 12.72 -10.29
N ASP A 90 -7.92 12.29 -11.02
CA ASP A 90 -7.35 10.98 -10.87
C ASP A 90 -6.27 11.00 -9.79
N ILE A 91 -6.53 10.28 -8.72
CA ILE A 91 -5.62 10.13 -7.59
C ILE A 91 -5.11 8.70 -7.62
N THR A 92 -3.78 8.55 -7.71
CA THR A 92 -3.14 7.23 -7.60
C THR A 92 -3.34 6.71 -6.19
N VAL A 93 -4.02 5.58 -6.03
CA VAL A 93 -4.29 4.94 -4.73
C VAL A 93 -3.44 3.69 -4.49
N ALA A 94 -2.86 3.14 -5.55
CA ALA A 94 -1.95 2.01 -5.49
C ALA A 94 -0.84 2.20 -6.51
N MET A 95 0.40 1.99 -6.08
CA MET A 95 1.59 2.02 -6.93
C MET A 95 2.50 0.87 -6.52
N ILE A 96 2.64 -0.10 -7.42
CA ILE A 96 3.37 -1.35 -7.15
C ILE A 96 4.46 -1.51 -8.19
N TYR A 97 5.71 -1.54 -7.74
CA TYR A 97 6.84 -1.90 -8.58
C TYR A 97 7.15 -3.40 -8.44
N SER A 98 7.20 -4.09 -9.57
CA SER A 98 7.65 -5.47 -9.66
C SER A 98 9.07 -5.47 -10.22
N ARG A 99 10.05 -5.77 -9.36
CA ARG A 99 11.46 -5.95 -9.76
C ARG A 99 11.59 -6.96 -10.89
N GLU A 100 10.92 -8.10 -10.75
CA GLU A 100 11.11 -9.26 -11.62
C GLU A 100 10.63 -9.02 -13.06
N THR A 101 9.63 -8.16 -13.23
CA THR A 101 9.09 -7.80 -14.55
C THR A 101 9.54 -6.42 -15.00
N GLU A 102 10.24 -5.68 -14.15
CA GLU A 102 10.62 -4.27 -14.33
C GLU A 102 9.44 -3.39 -14.77
N ARG A 103 8.26 -3.67 -14.18
CA ARG A 103 7.02 -2.97 -14.46
C ARG A 103 6.52 -2.24 -13.23
N LEU A 104 5.84 -1.13 -13.50
CA LEU A 104 5.09 -0.38 -12.50
C LEU A 104 3.60 -0.56 -12.76
N VAL A 105 2.84 -0.96 -11.76
CA VAL A 105 1.38 -0.97 -11.79
C VAL A 105 0.89 0.24 -11.03
N THR A 106 0.07 1.08 -11.66
CA THR A 106 -0.53 2.26 -11.05
C THR A 106 -2.03 2.20 -11.18
N CYS A 107 -2.74 2.41 -10.08
CA CYS A 107 -4.19 2.35 -10.06
C CYS A 107 -4.78 3.66 -9.54
N GLY A 108 -5.69 4.24 -10.31
CA GLY A 108 -6.33 5.51 -10.03
C GLY A 108 -7.76 5.33 -9.52
N ASN A 109 -8.22 6.22 -8.64
CA ASN A 109 -9.59 6.20 -8.11
C ASN A 109 -10.67 6.59 -9.14
N SER A 110 -10.29 7.25 -10.24
CA SER A 110 -11.27 7.85 -11.15
C SER A 110 -11.78 6.90 -12.24
N ARG A 111 -11.14 5.73 -12.39
CA ARG A 111 -11.39 4.77 -13.49
C ARG A 111 -11.66 3.34 -13.06
N ASP A 112 -11.56 3.00 -11.77
CA ASP A 112 -11.65 1.61 -11.27
C ASP A 112 -10.74 0.63 -12.05
N LYS A 113 -9.55 1.11 -12.45
CA LYS A 113 -8.62 0.40 -13.31
C LYS A 113 -7.19 0.65 -12.88
N CYS A 114 -6.33 -0.30 -13.23
CA CYS A 114 -4.88 -0.14 -13.17
C CYS A 114 -4.27 -0.08 -14.57
N ASP A 115 -3.19 0.68 -14.67
CA ASP A 115 -2.31 0.74 -15.84
C ASP A 115 -1.01 -0.01 -15.54
N VAL A 116 -0.49 -0.71 -16.54
CA VAL A 116 0.88 -1.25 -16.52
C VAL A 116 1.81 -0.31 -17.26
N ARG A 117 2.82 0.18 -16.56
CA ARG A 117 3.78 1.18 -17.05
C ARG A 117 5.19 0.60 -17.11
N ASN A 118 5.97 1.10 -18.05
CA ASN A 118 7.40 0.85 -18.11
C ASN A 118 8.09 1.67 -17.02
N VAL A 119 8.90 1.03 -16.18
CA VAL A 119 9.50 1.69 -15.01
C VAL A 119 10.53 2.76 -15.39
N TYR A 120 11.21 2.61 -16.53
CA TYR A 120 12.29 3.51 -16.96
C TYR A 120 11.80 4.79 -17.59
N ASN A 121 10.59 4.76 -18.19
CA ASN A 121 10.04 5.92 -18.88
C ASN A 121 8.60 6.25 -18.51
N ILE A 122 8.06 5.62 -17.45
CA ILE A 122 6.69 5.76 -16.90
C ILE A 122 5.55 5.70 -17.94
N SER A 123 5.87 5.29 -19.17
CA SER A 123 4.95 5.23 -20.29
C SER A 123 4.04 4.04 -20.10
N GLU A 124 2.79 4.24 -20.46
CA GLU A 124 1.79 3.19 -20.41
C GLU A 124 2.08 2.16 -21.50
N ILE A 125 2.29 0.91 -21.09
CA ILE A 125 2.48 -0.22 -22.01
C ILE A 125 1.11 -0.78 -22.37
N ARG A 126 0.24 -0.85 -21.36
CA ARG A 126 -1.09 -1.39 -21.50
C ARG A 126 -2.02 -0.80 -20.45
N SER A 127 -3.16 -0.35 -20.94
CA SER A 127 -4.29 0.07 -20.15
C SER A 127 -5.16 -1.14 -19.82
N GLU A 128 -5.73 -1.12 -18.62
CA GLU A 128 -6.95 -1.83 -18.25
C GLU A 128 -6.81 -3.31 -17.85
N PHE A 129 -6.80 -3.52 -16.54
CA PHE A 129 -7.52 -4.65 -15.94
C PHE A 129 -8.43 -4.12 -14.82
N PRO A 130 -9.60 -4.78 -14.59
CA PRO A 130 -10.56 -4.32 -13.61
C PRO A 130 -9.91 -4.33 -12.23
N PHE A 131 -10.07 -3.23 -11.52
CA PHE A 131 -9.54 -3.11 -10.18
C PHE A 131 -10.57 -2.39 -9.32
N PRO A 132 -11.12 -3.04 -8.29
CA PRO A 132 -12.20 -2.47 -7.49
C PRO A 132 -11.66 -1.39 -6.55
N ILE A 133 -11.30 -0.20 -7.05
CA ILE A 133 -10.95 0.97 -6.22
C ILE A 133 -12.17 1.86 -6.11
N SER A 134 -13.06 1.53 -5.17
CA SER A 134 -14.02 2.51 -4.70
C SER A 134 -13.45 3.44 -3.61
N HIS A 135 -12.24 3.16 -3.06
CA HIS A 135 -11.81 3.77 -1.79
C HIS A 135 -10.36 4.29 -1.72
N ARG A 136 -10.17 5.28 -0.84
CA ARG A 136 -8.99 6.17 -0.73
C ARG A 136 -7.69 5.54 -0.20
N SER A 137 -7.70 4.28 0.21
CA SER A 137 -6.49 3.65 0.77
C SER A 137 -6.54 2.14 0.60
N THR A 138 -5.65 1.62 -0.23
CA THR A 138 -5.51 0.20 -0.52
C THR A 138 -4.08 -0.24 -0.27
N ALA A 139 -3.89 -1.35 0.43
CA ALA A 139 -2.58 -1.99 0.50
C ALA A 139 -2.48 -3.06 -0.59
N SER A 140 -1.39 -3.10 -1.31
CA SER A 140 -1.26 -4.03 -2.44
C SER A 140 0.18 -4.51 -2.64
N MET A 141 0.33 -5.68 -3.25
CA MET A 141 1.63 -6.28 -3.58
C MET A 141 1.52 -7.19 -4.81
N ILE A 142 2.62 -7.37 -5.53
CA ILE A 142 2.74 -8.34 -6.63
C ILE A 142 3.81 -9.36 -6.26
N LEU A 143 3.52 -10.63 -6.50
CA LEU A 143 4.40 -11.76 -6.19
C LEU A 143 4.39 -12.74 -7.35
N ARG A 144 5.48 -13.49 -7.49
CA ARG A 144 5.59 -14.57 -8.48
C ARG A 144 5.50 -15.94 -7.80
N PHE A 145 4.69 -16.83 -8.37
CA PHE A 145 4.66 -18.25 -8.03
C PHE A 145 4.94 -19.07 -9.28
N ALA A 146 6.07 -19.78 -9.28
CA ALA A 146 6.56 -20.53 -10.44
C ALA A 146 6.65 -19.65 -11.71
N SER A 147 5.80 -19.89 -12.70
CA SER A 147 5.73 -19.13 -13.96
C SER A 147 4.66 -18.04 -13.98
N GLU A 148 3.94 -17.86 -12.88
CA GLU A 148 2.73 -17.04 -12.81
C GLU A 148 2.90 -15.89 -11.82
N TYR A 149 2.24 -14.77 -12.08
CA TYR A 149 2.26 -13.60 -11.20
C TYR A 149 0.91 -13.44 -10.52
N TYR A 150 0.93 -12.92 -9.31
CA TYR A 150 -0.25 -12.75 -8.47
C TYR A 150 -0.20 -11.36 -7.86
N MET A 151 -1.23 -10.55 -8.11
CA MET A 151 -1.40 -9.27 -7.45
C MET A 151 -2.41 -9.42 -6.33
N PHE A 152 -2.02 -9.07 -5.12
CA PHE A 152 -2.88 -9.04 -3.94
C PHE A 152 -3.27 -7.61 -3.62
N VAL A 153 -4.53 -7.39 -3.29
CA VAL A 153 -5.12 -6.07 -3.10
C VAL A 153 -6.05 -6.10 -1.91
N ALA A 154 -5.75 -5.31 -0.89
CA ALA A 154 -6.59 -5.12 0.27
C ALA A 154 -7.27 -3.76 0.21
N ARG A 155 -8.61 -3.73 0.36
CA ARG A 155 -9.38 -2.48 0.36
C ARG A 155 -10.46 -2.47 1.45
N PRO A 156 -10.76 -1.30 2.03
CA PRO A 156 -11.96 -1.11 2.82
C PRO A 156 -13.21 -1.55 2.06
N ILE A 157 -14.12 -2.25 2.76
CA ILE A 157 -15.47 -2.54 2.28
C ILE A 157 -16.43 -1.78 3.18
N THR A 158 -17.31 -0.97 2.60
CA THR A 158 -18.34 -0.30 3.40
C THR A 158 -19.38 -1.30 3.91
N GLU A 159 -20.02 -0.99 5.04
CA GLU A 159 -21.13 -1.77 5.57
C GLU A 159 -22.26 -1.94 4.53
N MET A 160 -22.49 -0.91 3.70
CA MET A 160 -23.46 -0.96 2.61
C MET A 160 -23.04 -1.93 1.50
N GLU A 161 -21.78 -1.90 1.04
CA GLU A 161 -21.26 -2.89 0.09
C GLU A 161 -21.38 -4.32 0.64
N PHE A 162 -21.03 -4.50 1.92
CA PHE A 162 -21.15 -5.78 2.62
C PHE A 162 -22.60 -6.29 2.66
N LYS A 163 -23.56 -5.43 3.02
CA LYS A 163 -24.99 -5.80 3.12
C LYS A 163 -25.67 -6.01 1.77
N THR A 164 -25.34 -5.22 0.75
CA THR A 164 -26.08 -5.18 -0.53
C THR A 164 -25.57 -6.16 -1.57
N LYS A 165 -24.25 -6.36 -1.64
CA LYS A 165 -23.66 -7.26 -2.65
C LYS A 165 -23.41 -8.66 -2.10
N GLY A 166 -23.50 -8.82 -0.78
CA GLY A 166 -23.28 -10.09 -0.10
C GLY A 166 -21.79 -10.40 0.04
N CYS A 167 -21.44 -11.13 1.10
CA CYS A 167 -20.06 -11.39 1.50
C CYS A 167 -19.21 -12.06 0.40
N CYS A 168 -19.82 -12.79 -0.54
CA CYS A 168 -19.10 -13.49 -1.60
C CYS A 168 -18.81 -12.64 -2.85
N LYS A 169 -19.38 -11.43 -2.98
CA LYS A 169 -19.21 -10.61 -4.19
C LYS A 169 -18.26 -9.43 -4.02
N ASP A 170 -18.13 -8.87 -2.83
CA ASP A 170 -17.15 -7.82 -2.51
C ASP A 170 -16.25 -8.32 -1.37
N ALA A 171 -15.02 -8.73 -1.69
CA ALA A 171 -14.03 -9.20 -0.73
C ALA A 171 -13.22 -8.05 -0.11
N GLY A 172 -12.60 -8.30 1.06
CA GLY A 172 -11.71 -7.32 1.72
C GLY A 172 -10.28 -7.40 1.18
N VAL A 173 -9.89 -8.59 0.71
CA VAL A 173 -8.69 -8.80 -0.10
C VAL A 173 -9.04 -9.58 -1.35
N PHE A 174 -8.47 -9.13 -2.46
CA PHE A 174 -8.58 -9.74 -3.76
C PHE A 174 -7.21 -10.25 -4.18
N TRP A 175 -7.18 -11.32 -4.95
CA TRP A 175 -5.98 -11.69 -5.69
C TRP A 175 -6.30 -11.89 -7.16
N TYR A 176 -5.41 -11.39 -8.00
CA TYR A 176 -5.52 -11.42 -9.44
C TYR A 176 -4.39 -12.28 -9.97
N LYS A 177 -4.74 -13.33 -10.70
CA LYS A 177 -3.74 -14.07 -11.46
C LYS A 177 -3.32 -13.22 -12.66
N LEU A 178 -2.03 -13.06 -12.85
CA LEU A 178 -1.40 -12.23 -13.87
C LEU A 178 -0.43 -13.08 -14.70
N ASN A 179 -0.32 -12.76 -15.99
CA ASN A 179 0.74 -13.32 -16.85
C ASN A 179 2.06 -12.55 -16.69
N GLN A 180 3.09 -12.91 -17.46
CA GLN A 180 4.41 -12.26 -17.42
C GLN A 180 4.40 -10.78 -17.80
N SER A 181 3.42 -10.35 -18.60
CA SER A 181 3.19 -8.96 -18.96
C SER A 181 2.30 -8.23 -17.93
N LEU A 182 2.07 -8.85 -16.77
CA LEU A 182 1.15 -8.41 -15.72
C LEU A 182 -0.28 -8.20 -16.20
N VAL A 183 -0.70 -8.99 -17.19
CA VAL A 183 -2.07 -8.97 -17.72
C VAL A 183 -2.91 -9.95 -16.93
N TYR A 184 -4.08 -9.48 -16.54
CA TYR A 184 -5.09 -10.23 -15.82
C TYR A 184 -5.56 -11.51 -16.54
N MET A 185 -5.64 -12.61 -15.79
CA MET A 185 -6.00 -13.94 -16.27
C MET A 185 -7.20 -14.58 -15.56
N ASP A 186 -7.41 -14.33 -14.27
CA ASP A 186 -8.47 -14.98 -13.48
C ASP A 186 -8.82 -14.20 -12.19
N GLU A 187 -10.12 -14.14 -11.86
CA GLU A 187 -10.66 -13.49 -10.66
C GLU A 187 -10.94 -14.52 -9.57
N ASN A 188 -10.10 -14.56 -8.55
CA ASN A 188 -10.48 -15.26 -7.32
C ASN A 188 -10.44 -14.26 -6.17
N ALA A 189 -11.63 -13.87 -5.71
CA ALA A 189 -11.80 -13.03 -4.54
C ALA A 189 -11.90 -13.90 -3.28
N ILE A 190 -11.05 -13.66 -2.28
CA ILE A 190 -11.14 -14.32 -0.98
C ILE A 190 -11.71 -13.32 0.04
N THR A 191 -12.92 -13.58 0.50
CA THR A 191 -13.55 -12.75 1.53
C THR A 191 -13.00 -13.07 2.90
N PHE A 192 -12.58 -12.03 3.63
CA PHE A 192 -12.34 -12.13 5.06
C PHE A 192 -13.66 -12.07 5.82
N LYS A 193 -13.95 -13.14 6.58
CA LYS A 193 -15.06 -13.13 7.53
C LYS A 193 -14.55 -12.54 8.83
N PHE A 194 -15.15 -11.43 9.25
CA PHE A 194 -15.01 -10.98 10.62
C PHE A 194 -15.64 -12.00 11.56
N SER A 195 -15.03 -12.20 12.73
CA SER A 195 -15.64 -12.97 13.82
C SER A 195 -17.08 -12.49 14.03
N GLU A 196 -18.04 -13.42 14.09
CA GLU A 196 -19.48 -13.13 14.21
C GLU A 196 -19.83 -12.25 15.42
N ASN A 197 -18.90 -12.06 16.36
CA ASN A 197 -19.09 -11.32 17.61
C ASN A 197 -18.50 -9.90 17.61
N VAL A 198 -17.69 -9.50 16.62
CA VAL A 198 -17.10 -8.15 16.59
C VAL A 198 -17.44 -7.47 15.26
N THR A 199 -18.41 -6.57 15.31
CA THR A 199 -18.81 -5.72 14.17
C THR A 199 -17.74 -4.64 13.95
N VAL A 200 -16.62 -5.01 13.34
CA VAL A 200 -15.57 -4.08 12.91
C VAL A 200 -15.78 -3.67 11.46
N ASN A 201 -15.47 -2.41 11.15
CA ASN A 201 -15.45 -1.87 9.80
C ASN A 201 -14.02 -1.46 9.44
N THR A 202 -13.43 -2.04 8.40
CA THR A 202 -12.06 -1.66 8.00
C THR A 202 -12.07 -0.27 7.38
N THR A 203 -11.31 0.66 7.98
CA THR A 203 -11.24 2.05 7.52
C THR A 203 -10.11 2.27 6.53
N THR A 204 -8.98 1.59 6.72
CA THR A 204 -7.83 1.64 5.82
C THR A 204 -6.99 0.36 5.90
N PHE A 205 -6.39 0.00 4.77
CA PHE A 205 -5.27 -0.92 4.73
C PHE A 205 -3.97 -0.13 4.58
N ILE A 206 -3.04 -0.33 5.50
CA ILE A 206 -1.84 0.49 5.68
C ILE A 206 -0.65 -0.09 4.91
N LYS A 207 -0.46 -1.42 4.98
CA LYS A 207 0.68 -2.09 4.35
C LYS A 207 0.32 -3.52 3.98
N ALA A 208 0.85 -3.98 2.85
CA ALA A 208 0.85 -5.37 2.43
C ALA A 208 2.29 -5.82 2.23
N VAL A 209 2.63 -7.00 2.69
CA VAL A 209 4.00 -7.52 2.64
C VAL A 209 4.01 -9.04 2.60
N SER A 210 4.95 -9.57 1.83
CA SER A 210 5.22 -11.00 1.76
C SER A 210 6.42 -11.33 2.62
N VAL A 211 6.26 -12.25 3.57
CA VAL A 211 7.34 -12.79 4.40
C VAL A 211 7.30 -14.30 4.32
N ASP A 212 8.39 -14.90 3.84
CA ASP A 212 8.47 -16.32 3.55
C ASP A 212 7.23 -16.80 2.75
N THR A 213 6.50 -17.77 3.29
CA THR A 213 5.28 -18.34 2.70
C THR A 213 4.00 -17.63 3.11
N PHE A 214 4.07 -16.42 3.67
CA PHE A 214 2.90 -15.71 4.19
C PHE A 214 2.66 -14.37 3.51
N ARG A 215 1.39 -14.01 3.40
CA ARG A 215 0.87 -12.73 2.92
C ARG A 215 0.30 -12.02 4.12
N ILE A 216 0.85 -10.85 4.41
CA ILE A 216 0.55 -10.12 5.63
C ILE A 216 -0.04 -8.77 5.24
N PHE A 217 -1.19 -8.44 5.82
CA PHE A 217 -1.91 -7.20 5.59
C PHE A 217 -2.15 -6.50 6.92
N PHE A 218 -1.76 -5.24 7.00
CA PHE A 218 -1.97 -4.40 8.16
C PHE A 218 -3.14 -3.45 7.90
N SER A 219 -4.07 -3.38 8.83
CA SER A 219 -5.28 -2.57 8.70
C SER A 219 -5.61 -1.81 9.96
N GLN A 220 -6.31 -0.70 9.79
CA GLN A 220 -7.02 0.01 10.84
C GLN A 220 -8.52 -0.24 10.66
N GLN A 221 -9.21 -0.51 11.75
CA GLN A 221 -10.62 -0.86 11.74
C GLN A 221 -11.35 -0.11 12.85
N LEU A 222 -12.60 0.27 12.59
CA LEU A 222 -13.50 0.90 13.55
C LEU A 222 -14.41 -0.17 14.15
N VAL A 223 -14.38 -0.35 15.47
CA VAL A 223 -15.34 -1.18 16.20
C VAL A 223 -16.67 -0.41 16.24
N ILE A 224 -17.66 -0.84 15.46
CA ILE A 224 -18.90 -0.09 15.21
C ILE A 224 -19.63 0.24 16.52
N ASN A 225 -19.74 -0.73 17.43
CA ASN A 225 -20.49 -0.58 18.67
C ASN A 225 -19.74 0.25 19.73
N GLU A 226 -18.42 0.42 19.60
CA GLU A 226 -17.60 1.17 20.57
C GLU A 226 -17.16 2.53 20.05
N GLY A 227 -17.24 2.77 18.74
CA GLY A 227 -16.69 3.97 18.11
C GLY A 227 -15.17 4.09 18.26
N LYS A 228 -14.46 2.99 18.53
CA LYS A 228 -13.01 2.97 18.75
C LYS A 228 -12.29 2.34 17.58
N TYR A 229 -11.14 2.92 17.26
CA TYR A 229 -10.23 2.32 16.29
C TYR A 229 -9.38 1.23 16.95
N VAL A 230 -9.23 0.13 16.22
CA VAL A 230 -8.33 -0.97 16.53
C VAL A 230 -7.46 -1.24 15.31
N SER A 231 -6.24 -1.68 15.55
CA SER A 231 -5.33 -2.10 14.49
C SER A 231 -5.26 -3.61 14.45
N ARG A 232 -5.15 -4.17 13.26
CA ARG A 232 -5.11 -5.61 13.07
C ARG A 232 -4.11 -6.01 12.01
N VAL A 233 -3.53 -7.19 12.21
CA VAL A 233 -2.70 -7.87 11.23
C VAL A 233 -3.40 -9.14 10.78
N ALA A 234 -3.56 -9.23 9.46
CA ALA A 234 -4.12 -10.36 8.77
C ALA A 234 -2.99 -11.15 8.11
N GLN A 235 -3.00 -12.47 8.28
CA GLN A 235 -2.03 -13.40 7.71
C GLN A 235 -2.77 -14.43 6.84
N MET A 236 -2.17 -14.77 5.70
CA MET A 236 -2.66 -15.83 4.80
C MET A 236 -1.47 -16.63 4.28
N CYS A 237 -1.62 -17.95 4.15
CA CYS A 237 -0.59 -18.78 3.54
C CYS A 237 -0.50 -18.53 2.03
N GLN A 238 0.67 -18.78 1.47
CA GLN A 238 0.99 -18.61 0.05
C GLN A 238 0.23 -19.57 -0.88
N GLN A 239 -0.41 -20.63 -0.36
CA GLN A 239 -1.01 -21.66 -1.21
C GLN A 239 -2.17 -21.11 -2.04
N THR A 240 -2.12 -21.38 -3.35
CA THR A 240 -2.92 -20.75 -4.42
C THR A 240 -4.29 -21.38 -4.66
N ASP A 241 -4.69 -22.35 -3.83
CA ASP A 241 -5.91 -23.14 -4.04
C ASP A 241 -6.98 -22.79 -2.99
N ASN A 242 -8.18 -23.36 -3.14
CA ASN A 242 -9.35 -23.15 -2.27
C ASN A 242 -9.08 -23.32 -0.75
N VAL A 243 -7.95 -23.90 -0.36
CA VAL A 243 -7.44 -24.03 1.01
C VAL A 243 -7.01 -22.68 1.62
N ALA A 244 -6.73 -21.65 0.80
CA ALA A 244 -6.33 -20.33 1.27
C ALA A 244 -7.34 -19.71 2.27
N LYS A 245 -8.64 -20.03 2.12
CA LYS A 245 -9.71 -19.60 3.04
C LYS A 245 -9.51 -20.10 4.47
N ASP A 246 -8.93 -21.29 4.63
CA ASP A 246 -8.75 -21.95 5.93
C ASP A 246 -7.44 -21.52 6.62
N THR A 247 -6.59 -20.75 5.93
CA THR A 247 -5.30 -20.24 6.45
C THR A 247 -5.32 -18.78 6.83
N TYR A 248 -6.48 -18.12 6.68
CA TYR A 248 -6.64 -16.72 7.06
C TYR A 248 -6.73 -16.60 8.57
N VAL A 249 -5.88 -15.76 9.14
CA VAL A 249 -5.98 -15.38 10.55
C VAL A 249 -5.87 -13.88 10.70
N ASP A 250 -6.69 -13.33 11.60
CA ASP A 250 -6.81 -11.90 11.84
C ASP A 250 -6.70 -11.62 13.33
N MET A 251 -5.66 -10.90 13.74
CA MET A 251 -5.32 -10.68 15.14
C MET A 251 -5.16 -9.18 15.45
N PRO A 252 -5.56 -8.74 16.66
CA PRO A 252 -5.31 -7.37 17.09
C PRO A 252 -3.80 -7.10 17.16
N LEU A 253 -3.41 -5.89 16.78
CA LEU A 253 -2.05 -5.39 16.88
C LEU A 253 -2.04 -4.21 17.85
N GLU A 254 -1.25 -4.31 18.92
CA GLU A 254 -1.32 -3.40 20.06
C GLU A 254 0.06 -2.89 20.48
N CYS A 255 0.20 -1.56 20.60
CA CYS A 255 1.43 -0.92 21.06
C CYS A 255 1.16 -0.18 22.38
N GLY A 256 1.27 -0.87 23.52
CA GLY A 256 0.90 -0.30 24.83
C GLY A 256 -0.57 0.14 24.85
N ASP A 257 -0.84 1.42 25.13
CA ASP A 257 -2.19 2.02 25.05
C ASP A 257 -2.54 2.62 23.67
N PHE A 258 -1.63 2.51 22.69
CA PHE A 258 -1.83 3.05 21.35
C PHE A 258 -2.51 2.00 20.46
N ARG A 259 -3.58 2.42 19.77
CA ARG A 259 -4.50 1.51 19.05
C ARG A 259 -4.68 1.85 17.57
N GLN A 260 -4.23 3.01 17.12
CA GLN A 260 -4.34 3.47 15.73
C GLN A 260 -3.00 3.33 15.02
N LEU A 261 -2.85 2.31 14.20
CA LEU A 261 -1.67 2.11 13.37
C LEU A 261 -1.69 3.16 12.25
N GLU A 262 -0.56 3.81 12.02
CA GLU A 262 -0.38 4.85 11.01
C GLU A 262 0.61 4.40 9.92
N VAL A 263 1.68 3.72 10.34
CA VAL A 263 2.79 3.34 9.45
C VAL A 263 3.29 1.95 9.81
N VAL A 264 3.65 1.17 8.79
CA VAL A 264 4.36 -0.11 8.92
C VAL A 264 5.50 -0.15 7.92
N GLU A 265 6.69 -0.45 8.41
CA GLU A 265 7.86 -0.74 7.58
C GLU A 265 8.45 -2.11 7.91
N PHE A 266 8.86 -2.85 6.88
CA PHE A 266 9.34 -4.23 7.04
C PHE A 266 10.82 -4.32 6.72
N LEU A 267 11.61 -4.63 7.74
CA LEU A 267 13.04 -4.83 7.63
C LEU A 267 13.32 -6.28 7.20
N ARG A 268 13.42 -6.50 5.88
CA ARG A 268 13.57 -7.85 5.29
C ARG A 268 14.69 -8.68 5.89
N HIS A 269 15.84 -8.07 6.18
CA HIS A 269 17.03 -8.77 6.69
C HIS A 269 16.85 -9.31 8.12
N SER A 270 16.15 -8.56 8.97
CA SER A 270 15.91 -8.94 10.37
C SER A 270 14.53 -9.54 10.59
N LYS A 271 13.68 -9.59 9.56
CA LYS A 271 12.27 -9.97 9.64
C LYS A 271 11.52 -9.22 10.75
N LEU A 272 11.79 -7.93 10.89
CA LEU A 272 11.15 -7.06 11.88
C LEU A 272 10.17 -6.10 11.21
N PHE A 273 9.07 -5.82 11.89
CA PHE A 273 8.12 -4.77 11.55
C PHE A 273 8.34 -3.59 12.47
N VAL A 274 8.71 -2.45 11.90
CA VAL A 274 8.71 -1.16 12.59
C VAL A 274 7.34 -0.53 12.35
N THR A 275 6.66 -0.19 13.43
CA THR A 275 5.28 0.29 13.39
C THR A 275 5.16 1.59 14.16
N ALA A 276 4.35 2.52 13.64
CA ALA A 276 4.00 3.74 14.34
C ALA A 276 2.51 3.72 14.67
N PHE A 277 2.18 3.97 15.93
CA PHE A 277 0.80 4.06 16.41
C PHE A 277 0.52 5.45 16.97
N SER A 278 -0.72 5.90 16.84
CA SER A 278 -1.22 7.18 17.36
C SER A 278 -2.29 7.00 18.45
N ARG A 279 -2.40 8.02 19.30
CA ARG A 279 -3.49 8.22 20.27
C ARG A 279 -3.70 9.72 20.47
N GLY A 280 -4.59 10.31 19.68
CA GLY A 280 -4.78 11.76 19.69
C GLY A 280 -3.57 12.47 19.09
N SER A 281 -2.89 13.30 19.87
CA SER A 281 -1.62 13.95 19.47
C SER A 281 -0.37 13.13 19.78
N ASP A 282 -0.50 12.07 20.58
CA ASP A 282 0.63 11.25 20.99
C ASP A 282 0.90 10.16 19.96
N ALA A 283 2.16 9.76 19.83
CA ALA A 283 2.57 8.64 18.99
C ALA A 283 3.60 7.75 19.69
N ALA A 284 3.62 6.48 19.31
CA ALA A 284 4.58 5.48 19.79
C ALA A 284 5.12 4.66 18.63
N LEU A 285 6.38 4.26 18.73
CA LEU A 285 7.01 3.30 17.83
C LEU A 285 7.07 1.93 18.52
N CYS A 286 6.61 0.90 17.83
CA CYS A 286 6.70 -0.48 18.28
C CYS A 286 7.41 -1.35 17.25
N LEU A 287 8.08 -2.38 17.75
CA LEU A 287 8.79 -3.38 16.96
C LEU A 287 8.13 -4.73 17.19
N TYR A 288 7.81 -5.43 16.12
CA TYR A 288 7.34 -6.82 16.17
C TYR A 288 8.27 -7.68 15.34
N SER A 289 8.71 -8.81 15.87
CA SER A 289 9.34 -9.80 15.01
C SER A 289 8.28 -10.50 14.16
N PHE A 290 8.69 -11.05 13.02
CA PHE A 290 7.81 -11.91 12.25
C PHE A 290 7.31 -13.11 13.07
N GLU A 291 8.14 -13.65 13.96
CA GLU A 291 7.78 -14.76 14.84
C GLU A 291 6.67 -14.37 15.84
N ASP A 292 6.62 -13.11 16.29
CA ASP A 292 5.58 -12.62 17.21
C ASP A 292 4.20 -12.50 16.55
N ILE A 293 4.17 -12.20 15.25
CA ILE A 293 2.93 -12.08 14.47
C ILE A 293 2.57 -13.35 13.71
N GLN A 294 3.50 -14.31 13.61
CA GLN A 294 3.27 -15.57 12.94
C GLN A 294 2.45 -16.48 13.85
N ILE A 295 1.27 -16.85 13.36
CA ILE A 295 0.42 -17.82 14.05
C ILE A 295 0.92 -19.22 13.72
N LYS A 296 1.15 -20.01 14.77
CA LYS A 296 1.67 -21.38 14.72
C LYS A 296 0.57 -22.38 14.39
#